data_AF-A0AAD5I4C2-F1
#
_entry.id   AF-A0AAD5I4C2-F1
#
_cell.length_a   1.000
_cell.length_b   1.000
_cell.length_c   1.000
_cell.angle_alpha   90.00
_cell.angle_beta   90.00
_cell.angle_gamma   90.00
#
_symmetry.space_group_name_H-M   'P 1'
#
loop_
_entity.id
_entity.type
_entity.pdbx_description
1 polymer ?
#
loop_
_entity_poly.entity_id
_entity_poly.type
_entity_poly.pdbx_seq_one_letter_code
_entity_poly.pdbx_strand_id
1 'polypeptide(L)'
;MAQIEQSFDYIIVGGGTAGCVLASRISKALPTASLLVIERGVARDDRVTPALGFAPGFGSDIETNLLSTPQPNFAGLAVSQTSGLILGGSSAVNYETWTRGASVDFDKWAEIAGDRRWSWEGMLPYFKTNETFIPSATQKGFQRENKDFHGTEGPIKVSHPSDSGKPRDYPLRQDMARFHESLGADLIPENNAGSVIGYTEVAQSNYDGQRQFAAKGYPFGPNVTVWTESEVHHIDIVKQRASKITGIRYVGDGPDRMASEFRASANVEIILSAGVLFSPKLLMLSGIGPKEELDMHEIPIKIDLPIGKNLSDHPCVSSKWTVNKKDASIGIGPMVTERCDWTAGPPMDWIAFHRAKDSTLEAVSTHLTADEKKYYLSEGKAHWECFTMYGPFDTSERPIKVNPPEGVHLKLNSSDPADPPIVNPALLASPTDNEILYDAVRSTTTAMKNFEGLDAVEYTVDEAL
;
A
#
# COMPACT_ATOMS: atom_id res chain seq x y z
N MET A 1 11.56 -27.44 -25.05
CA MET A 1 10.21 -27.11 -24.56
C MET A 1 9.49 -26.30 -25.63
N ALA A 2 8.17 -26.42 -25.79
CA ALA A 2 7.45 -25.66 -26.81
C ALA A 2 7.48 -24.17 -26.46
N GLN A 3 8.14 -23.36 -27.30
CA GLN A 3 8.24 -21.92 -27.11
C GLN A 3 6.93 -21.27 -27.55
N ILE A 4 6.19 -20.69 -26.62
CA ILE A 4 4.99 -19.92 -26.94
C ILE A 4 5.46 -18.56 -27.49
N GLU A 5 5.25 -18.31 -28.78
CA GLU A 5 5.44 -16.99 -29.38
C GLU A 5 4.09 -16.36 -29.70
N GLN A 6 3.77 -15.24 -29.06
CA GLN A 6 2.54 -14.47 -29.32
C GLN A 6 2.84 -12.98 -29.42
N SER A 7 1.97 -12.24 -30.11
CA SER A 7 2.06 -10.79 -30.25
C SER A 7 0.78 -10.12 -29.78
N PHE A 8 0.94 -9.00 -29.10
CA PHE A 8 -0.13 -8.16 -28.57
C PHE A 8 0.19 -6.70 -28.88
N ASP A 9 -0.80 -5.81 -28.85
CA ASP A 9 -0.55 -4.39 -29.00
C ASP A 9 0.05 -3.80 -27.73
N TYR A 10 -0.51 -4.16 -26.58
CA TYR A 10 0.01 -3.78 -25.27
C TYR A 10 0.29 -5.01 -24.42
N ILE A 11 1.42 -4.98 -23.72
CA ILE A 11 1.74 -5.95 -22.68
C ILE A 11 1.87 -5.22 -21.35
N ILE A 12 1.11 -5.62 -20.35
CA ILE A 12 1.16 -5.09 -18.98
C ILE A 12 1.82 -6.16 -18.11
N VAL A 13 3.00 -5.85 -17.58
CA VAL A 13 3.78 -6.74 -16.71
C VAL A 13 3.44 -6.43 -15.25
N GLY A 14 2.74 -7.35 -14.60
CA GLY A 14 2.15 -7.19 -13.27
C GLY A 14 0.65 -6.88 -13.38
N GLY A 15 -0.17 -7.84 -12.97
CA GLY A 15 -1.62 -7.71 -12.81
C GLY A 15 -2.00 -7.18 -11.43
N GLY A 16 -1.18 -6.32 -10.85
CA GLY A 16 -1.39 -5.72 -9.54
C GLY A 16 -2.39 -4.55 -9.54
N THR A 17 -2.36 -3.73 -8.48
CA THR A 17 -3.29 -2.59 -8.32
C THR A 17 -3.30 -1.66 -9.53
N ALA A 18 -2.15 -1.17 -9.98
CA ALA A 18 -2.06 -0.31 -11.16
C ALA A 18 -2.31 -1.08 -12.47
N GLY A 19 -1.79 -2.30 -12.58
CA GLY A 19 -1.92 -3.13 -13.78
C GLY A 19 -3.36 -3.45 -14.15
N CYS A 20 -4.20 -3.79 -13.15
CA CYS A 20 -5.64 -4.00 -13.36
C CYS A 20 -6.34 -2.74 -13.86
N VAL A 21 -6.04 -1.58 -13.28
CA VAL A 21 -6.62 -0.29 -13.68
C VAL A 21 -6.25 0.01 -15.14
N LEU A 22 -4.96 -0.09 -15.48
CA LEU A 22 -4.45 0.16 -16.82
C LEU A 22 -5.08 -0.79 -17.84
N ALA A 23 -5.09 -2.10 -17.57
CA ALA A 23 -5.68 -3.10 -18.46
C ALA A 23 -7.15 -2.81 -18.75
N SER A 24 -7.95 -2.55 -17.71
CA SER A 24 -9.38 -2.25 -17.84
C SER A 24 -9.63 -0.96 -18.62
N ARG A 25 -8.90 0.12 -18.30
CA ARG A 25 -9.11 1.43 -18.94
C ARG A 25 -8.61 1.45 -20.39
N ILE A 26 -7.45 0.86 -20.69
CA ILE A 26 -6.93 0.74 -22.07
C ILE A 26 -7.87 -0.15 -22.89
N SER A 27 -8.30 -1.29 -22.36
CA SER A 27 -9.27 -2.17 -23.02
C SER A 27 -10.57 -1.45 -23.38
N LYS A 28 -11.12 -0.65 -22.44
CA LYS A 28 -12.33 0.14 -22.69
C LYS A 28 -12.12 1.25 -23.72
N ALA A 29 -10.97 1.94 -23.68
CA ALA A 29 -10.67 3.03 -24.60
C ALA A 29 -10.32 2.53 -26.02
N LEU A 30 -9.69 1.36 -26.12
CA LEU A 30 -9.17 0.77 -27.36
C LEU A 30 -9.69 -0.68 -27.52
N PRO A 31 -10.99 -0.88 -27.79
CA PRO A 31 -11.60 -2.21 -27.84
C PRO A 31 -11.06 -3.10 -28.97
N THR A 32 -10.40 -2.53 -29.98
CA THR A 32 -9.77 -3.26 -31.08
C THR A 32 -8.31 -3.62 -30.82
N ALA A 33 -7.68 -3.05 -29.80
CA ALA A 33 -6.31 -3.39 -29.43
C ALA A 33 -6.28 -4.74 -28.70
N SER A 34 -5.25 -5.53 -28.94
CA SER A 34 -4.98 -6.77 -28.21
C SER A 34 -4.10 -6.48 -26.99
N LEU A 35 -4.53 -6.93 -25.80
CA LEU A 35 -3.79 -6.71 -24.56
C LEU A 35 -3.39 -8.05 -23.94
N LEU A 36 -2.20 -8.10 -23.35
CA LEU A 36 -1.76 -9.17 -22.47
C LEU A 36 -1.44 -8.61 -21.09
N VAL A 37 -2.05 -9.17 -20.04
CA VAL A 37 -1.65 -8.97 -18.65
C VAL A 37 -0.89 -10.21 -18.19
N ILE A 38 0.31 -10.01 -17.64
CA ILE A 38 1.12 -11.10 -17.05
C ILE A 38 1.21 -10.87 -15.56
N GLU A 39 0.76 -11.85 -14.78
CA GLU A 39 0.78 -11.83 -13.33
C GLU A 39 1.56 -13.04 -12.80
N ARG A 40 2.49 -12.79 -11.88
CA ARG A 40 3.30 -13.85 -11.27
C ARG A 40 2.46 -14.72 -10.33
N GLY A 41 1.50 -14.11 -9.64
CA GLY A 41 0.62 -14.77 -8.70
C GLY A 41 -0.53 -15.55 -9.34
N VAL A 42 -1.31 -16.18 -8.47
CA VAL A 42 -2.52 -16.93 -8.84
C VAL A 42 -3.61 -15.99 -9.36
N ALA A 43 -4.56 -16.54 -10.11
CA ALA A 43 -5.66 -15.74 -10.67
C ALA A 43 -6.70 -15.33 -9.60
N ARG A 44 -6.96 -16.22 -8.63
CA ARG A 44 -8.03 -16.12 -7.65
C ARG A 44 -7.66 -16.87 -6.38
N ASP A 45 -8.19 -16.40 -5.26
CA ASP A 45 -8.16 -17.08 -3.98
C ASP A 45 -9.38 -16.64 -3.16
N ASP A 46 -10.06 -17.56 -2.48
CA ASP A 46 -11.27 -17.22 -1.73
C ASP A 46 -10.95 -16.44 -0.45
N ARG A 47 -9.73 -16.53 0.09
CA ARG A 47 -9.30 -15.81 1.29
C ARG A 47 -9.32 -14.29 1.10
N VAL A 48 -9.07 -13.78 -0.12
CA VAL A 48 -9.01 -12.33 -0.38
C VAL A 48 -10.38 -11.67 -0.55
N THR A 49 -11.45 -12.46 -0.63
CA THR A 49 -12.79 -11.94 -0.91
C THR A 49 -13.47 -11.32 0.33
N PRO A 50 -13.48 -11.99 1.50
CA PRO A 50 -13.98 -11.39 2.73
C PRO A 50 -13.14 -10.18 3.17
N ALA A 51 -13.80 -9.15 3.71
CA ALA A 51 -13.12 -7.96 4.25
C ALA A 51 -12.28 -8.26 5.52
N LEU A 52 -12.56 -9.37 6.21
CA LEU A 52 -11.72 -9.86 7.32
C LEU A 52 -10.55 -10.74 6.84
N GLY A 53 -10.40 -10.99 5.53
CA GLY A 53 -9.43 -11.94 4.98
C GLY A 53 -7.97 -11.69 5.38
N PHE A 54 -7.61 -10.45 5.69
CA PHE A 54 -6.26 -10.08 6.13
C PHE A 54 -5.92 -10.55 7.57
N ALA A 55 -6.93 -10.83 8.40
CA ALA A 55 -6.75 -11.14 9.82
C ALA A 55 -5.89 -12.40 10.09
N PRO A 56 -6.12 -13.56 9.43
CA PRO A 56 -5.27 -14.74 9.60
C PRO A 56 -3.90 -14.63 8.90
N GLY A 57 -3.65 -13.58 8.12
CA GLY A 57 -2.56 -13.55 7.15
C GLY A 57 -2.86 -14.42 5.93
N PHE A 58 -2.12 -14.17 4.85
CA PHE A 58 -2.41 -14.76 3.55
C PHE A 58 -1.39 -15.85 3.16
N GLY A 59 -0.20 -15.87 3.78
CA GLY A 59 0.82 -16.90 3.51
C GLY A 59 1.60 -16.64 2.21
N SER A 60 2.70 -17.38 2.02
CA SER A 60 3.64 -17.15 0.92
C SER A 60 3.13 -17.52 -0.47
N ASP A 61 1.95 -18.13 -0.56
CA ASP A 61 1.29 -18.53 -1.80
C ASP A 61 0.49 -17.38 -2.44
N ILE A 62 0.13 -16.36 -1.67
CA ILE A 62 -0.59 -15.16 -2.14
C ILE A 62 0.00 -13.83 -1.63
N GLU A 63 1.05 -13.88 -0.81
CA GLU A 63 1.88 -12.74 -0.43
C GLU A 63 3.37 -13.05 -0.64
N THR A 64 4.17 -12.03 -0.95
CA THR A 64 5.63 -12.17 -0.96
C THR A 64 6.17 -12.19 0.46
N ASN A 65 6.94 -13.21 0.80
CA ASN A 65 7.68 -13.27 2.06
C ASN A 65 9.09 -12.70 1.90
N LEU A 66 9.20 -11.48 1.37
CA LEU A 66 10.49 -10.81 1.18
C LEU A 66 10.90 -10.12 2.48
N LEU A 67 12.14 -10.33 2.90
CA LEU A 67 12.75 -9.58 3.99
C LEU A 67 13.72 -8.55 3.42
N SER A 68 13.78 -7.39 4.08
CA SER A 68 14.86 -6.43 3.90
C SER A 68 16.19 -6.97 4.43
N THR A 69 17.29 -6.28 4.11
CA THR A 69 18.54 -6.46 4.83
C THR A 69 18.36 -6.13 6.32
N PRO A 70 19.16 -6.68 7.24
CA PRO A 70 19.19 -6.25 8.63
C PRO A 70 19.30 -4.73 8.76
N GLN A 71 18.44 -4.11 9.58
CA GLN A 71 18.34 -2.67 9.74
C GLN A 71 19.13 -2.22 11.00
N PRO A 72 20.27 -1.52 10.84
CA PRO A 72 21.14 -1.18 11.97
C PRO A 72 20.46 -0.32 13.04
N ASN A 73 19.60 0.61 12.62
CA ASN A 73 18.86 1.51 13.52
C ASN A 73 17.54 0.90 14.02
N PHE A 74 17.30 -0.38 13.75
CA PHE A 74 16.12 -1.12 14.20
C PHE A 74 16.54 -2.48 14.77
N ALA A 75 17.44 -2.42 15.78
CA ALA A 75 17.98 -3.57 16.51
C ALA A 75 18.65 -4.66 15.64
N GLY A 76 19.07 -4.33 14.41
CA GLY A 76 19.62 -5.31 13.47
C GLY A 76 18.58 -6.28 12.91
N LEU A 77 17.29 -6.00 13.09
CA LEU A 77 16.21 -6.86 12.59
C LEU A 77 16.01 -6.64 11.09
N ALA A 78 15.65 -7.71 10.40
CA ALA A 78 15.09 -7.61 9.05
C ALA A 78 13.59 -7.39 9.15
N VAL A 79 13.06 -6.44 8.37
CA VAL A 79 11.63 -6.18 8.28
C VAL A 79 11.03 -6.81 7.02
N SER A 80 9.79 -7.27 7.12
CA SER A 80 9.06 -7.82 5.99
C SER A 80 8.68 -6.71 4.99
N GLN A 81 8.66 -7.11 3.72
CA GLN A 81 8.40 -6.29 2.54
C GLN A 81 7.29 -6.97 1.75
N THR A 82 6.11 -7.06 2.38
CA THR A 82 4.97 -7.82 1.87
C THR A 82 4.36 -7.15 0.65
N SER A 83 4.06 -7.93 -0.38
CA SER A 83 3.31 -7.52 -1.57
C SER A 83 2.39 -8.65 -2.00
N GLY A 84 1.22 -8.33 -2.55
CA GLY A 84 0.29 -9.36 -3.02
C GLY A 84 0.84 -10.12 -4.22
N LEU A 85 0.75 -11.45 -4.15
CA LEU A 85 1.13 -12.41 -5.18
C LEU A 85 -0.13 -13.07 -5.76
N ILE A 86 -1.01 -12.23 -6.32
CA ILE A 86 -2.31 -12.62 -6.87
C ILE A 86 -2.77 -11.54 -7.86
N LEU A 87 -3.65 -11.87 -8.81
CA LEU A 87 -4.31 -10.86 -9.63
C LEU A 87 -5.06 -9.85 -8.75
N GLY A 88 -4.74 -8.56 -8.93
CA GLY A 88 -5.12 -7.46 -8.04
C GLY A 88 -3.98 -6.98 -7.13
N GLY A 89 -2.92 -7.77 -6.99
CA GLY A 89 -1.70 -7.47 -6.24
C GLY A 89 -1.98 -7.11 -4.78
N SER A 90 -1.21 -6.16 -4.24
CA SER A 90 -1.34 -5.75 -2.83
C SER A 90 -2.73 -5.22 -2.46
N SER A 91 -3.57 -4.76 -3.41
CA SER A 91 -4.95 -4.38 -3.08
C SER A 91 -5.82 -5.55 -2.61
N ALA A 92 -5.47 -6.78 -3.01
CA ALA A 92 -6.17 -7.99 -2.56
C ALA A 92 -5.83 -8.38 -1.12
N VAL A 93 -4.71 -7.88 -0.57
CA VAL A 93 -4.14 -8.34 0.72
C VAL A 93 -3.84 -7.23 1.74
N ASN A 94 -4.09 -5.97 1.38
CA ASN A 94 -3.85 -4.82 2.26
C ASN A 94 -4.90 -4.67 3.39
N TYR A 95 -4.76 -3.63 4.22
CA TYR A 95 -5.70 -3.30 5.31
C TYR A 95 -6.96 -2.54 4.88
N GLU A 96 -7.19 -2.40 3.58
CA GLU A 96 -8.39 -1.77 2.99
C GLU A 96 -8.60 -0.29 3.32
N THR A 97 -7.69 0.35 4.07
CA THR A 97 -7.73 1.78 4.37
C THR A 97 -7.66 2.61 3.08
N TRP A 98 -8.57 3.58 2.94
CA TRP A 98 -8.67 4.45 1.78
C TRP A 98 -8.31 5.88 2.17
N THR A 99 -7.03 6.21 2.04
CA THR A 99 -6.47 7.53 2.33
C THR A 99 -5.70 8.07 1.12
N ARG A 100 -5.81 9.37 0.85
CA ARG A 100 -5.15 10.03 -0.29
C ARG A 100 -3.83 10.68 0.11
N GLY A 101 -3.83 11.44 1.20
CA GLY A 101 -2.71 12.27 1.64
C GLY A 101 -3.00 13.76 1.53
N ALA A 102 -2.04 14.57 1.98
CA ALA A 102 -2.16 16.03 1.99
C ALA A 102 -1.96 16.62 0.59
N SER A 103 -2.68 17.70 0.25
CA SER A 103 -2.59 18.38 -1.05
C SER A 103 -1.16 18.81 -1.41
N VAL A 104 -0.40 19.26 -0.40
CA VAL A 104 1.00 19.67 -0.52
C VAL A 104 1.92 18.55 -1.03
N ASP A 105 1.58 17.27 -0.85
CA ASP A 105 2.36 16.13 -1.37
C ASP A 105 2.28 16.06 -2.89
N PHE A 106 1.08 16.23 -3.42
CA PHE A 106 0.81 16.22 -4.86
C PHE A 106 1.37 17.47 -5.53
N ASP A 107 1.26 18.63 -4.87
CA ASP A 107 1.87 19.86 -5.37
C ASP A 107 3.40 19.75 -5.42
N LYS A 108 4.01 19.05 -4.45
CA LYS A 108 5.44 18.74 -4.50
C LYS A 108 5.78 17.76 -5.64
N TRP A 109 4.93 16.78 -5.93
CA TRP A 109 5.10 15.92 -7.11
C TRP A 109 5.04 16.73 -8.41
N ALA A 110 4.12 17.68 -8.53
CA ALA A 110 4.03 18.56 -9.68
C ALA A 110 5.28 19.43 -9.85
N GLU A 111 5.85 19.93 -8.76
CA GLU A 111 7.11 20.68 -8.76
C GLU A 111 8.27 19.81 -9.27
N ILE A 112 8.43 18.60 -8.70
CA ILE A 112 9.49 17.66 -9.08
C ILE A 112 9.36 17.21 -10.53
N ALA A 113 8.14 16.90 -10.98
CA ALA A 113 7.87 16.44 -12.33
C ALA A 113 7.88 17.57 -13.37
N GLY A 114 7.81 18.84 -12.93
CA GLY A 114 7.60 19.99 -13.81
C GLY A 114 6.25 19.96 -14.53
N ASP A 115 5.24 19.29 -13.95
CA ASP A 115 3.95 19.02 -14.60
C ASP A 115 2.79 19.14 -13.61
N ARG A 116 1.95 20.16 -13.82
CA ARG A 116 0.79 20.46 -12.97
C ARG A 116 -0.26 19.37 -12.95
N ARG A 117 -0.26 18.41 -13.88
CA ARG A 117 -1.19 17.27 -13.84
C ARG A 117 -0.99 16.41 -12.59
N TRP A 118 0.20 16.45 -11.98
CA TRP A 118 0.51 15.76 -10.73
C TRP A 118 0.13 16.54 -9.47
N SER A 119 -0.34 17.79 -9.60
CA SER A 119 -0.78 18.62 -8.46
C SER A 119 -2.04 18.06 -7.83
N TRP A 120 -2.40 18.52 -6.63
CA TRP A 120 -3.64 18.11 -5.98
C TRP A 120 -4.86 18.31 -6.90
N GLU A 121 -4.94 19.48 -7.53
CA GLU A 121 -6.00 19.84 -8.48
C GLU A 121 -6.00 18.92 -9.70
N GLY A 122 -4.83 18.59 -10.24
CA GLY A 122 -4.69 17.71 -11.41
C GLY A 122 -5.06 16.24 -11.11
N MET A 123 -4.78 15.78 -9.89
CA MET A 123 -5.03 14.40 -9.46
C MET A 123 -6.45 14.18 -8.95
N LEU A 124 -7.12 15.20 -8.41
CA LEU A 124 -8.45 15.10 -7.81
C LEU A 124 -9.51 14.43 -8.74
N PRO A 125 -9.61 14.77 -10.04
CA PRO A 125 -10.53 14.08 -10.95
C PRO A 125 -10.29 12.57 -11.04
N TYR A 126 -9.03 12.13 -10.96
CA TYR A 126 -8.67 10.71 -11.00
C TYR A 126 -9.01 10.00 -9.69
N PHE A 127 -8.81 10.66 -8.54
CA PHE A 127 -9.28 10.12 -7.26
C PHE A 127 -10.80 9.87 -7.28
N LYS A 128 -11.57 10.87 -7.73
CA LYS A 128 -13.03 10.75 -7.86
C LYS A 128 -13.43 9.66 -8.85
N THR A 129 -12.68 9.47 -9.94
CA THR A 129 -13.02 8.46 -10.96
C THR A 129 -12.81 7.01 -10.48
N ASN A 130 -12.04 6.80 -9.42
CA ASN A 130 -11.71 5.47 -8.92
C ASN A 130 -12.73 4.91 -7.92
N GLU A 131 -13.46 5.78 -7.22
CA GLU A 131 -14.33 5.39 -6.10
C GLU A 131 -15.82 5.60 -6.37
N THR A 132 -16.63 4.70 -5.83
CA THR A 132 -18.02 4.96 -5.45
C THR A 132 -18.03 5.10 -3.94
N PHE A 133 -18.00 6.35 -3.47
CA PHE A 133 -17.94 6.68 -2.06
C PHE A 133 -19.32 6.61 -1.41
N ILE A 134 -19.38 5.97 -0.25
CA ILE A 134 -20.57 5.75 0.55
C ILE A 134 -20.33 6.45 1.90
N PRO A 135 -20.84 7.68 2.07
CA PRO A 135 -20.53 8.50 3.23
C PRO A 135 -21.16 7.93 4.49
N SER A 136 -20.44 8.06 5.61
CA SER A 136 -20.92 7.66 6.94
C SER A 136 -22.16 8.42 7.39
N ALA A 137 -22.78 7.95 8.49
CA ALA A 137 -23.85 8.70 9.15
C ALA A 137 -23.41 10.10 9.60
N THR A 138 -22.17 10.24 10.09
CA THR A 138 -21.59 11.54 10.49
C THR A 138 -21.28 12.41 9.28
N GLN A 139 -20.83 11.81 8.17
CA GLN A 139 -20.51 12.52 6.93
C GLN A 139 -21.72 12.95 6.11
N LYS A 140 -22.90 12.35 6.29
CA LYS A 140 -24.13 12.83 5.65
C LYS A 140 -24.46 14.27 6.04
N GLY A 141 -23.88 14.82 7.12
CA GLY A 141 -23.94 16.25 7.45
C GLY A 141 -23.04 17.17 6.59
N PHE A 142 -22.02 16.62 5.95
CA PHE A 142 -20.97 17.34 5.20
C PHE A 142 -21.13 17.16 3.68
N GLN A 143 -22.32 17.51 3.18
CA GLN A 143 -22.71 17.28 1.78
C GLN A 143 -21.81 17.98 0.76
N ARG A 144 -21.24 19.13 1.13
CA ARG A 144 -20.35 19.88 0.25
C ARG A 144 -19.03 19.15 0.06
N GLU A 145 -18.40 18.75 1.15
CA GLU A 145 -17.13 18.03 1.18
C GLU A 145 -17.26 16.71 0.41
N ASN A 146 -18.33 15.94 0.66
CA ASN A 146 -18.62 14.72 -0.07
C ASN A 146 -18.71 14.96 -1.58
N LYS A 147 -19.44 15.99 -2.01
CA LYS A 147 -19.62 16.29 -3.45
C LYS A 147 -18.34 16.79 -4.12
N ASP A 148 -17.61 17.66 -3.42
CA ASP A 148 -16.43 18.33 -3.97
C ASP A 148 -15.27 17.34 -4.12
N PHE A 149 -15.09 16.43 -3.15
CA PHE A 149 -13.92 15.56 -3.10
C PHE A 149 -14.16 14.09 -3.46
N HIS A 150 -15.40 13.60 -3.49
CA HIS A 150 -15.65 12.17 -3.70
C HIS A 150 -16.32 11.82 -5.01
N GLY A 151 -15.98 10.63 -5.50
CA GLY A 151 -16.64 9.98 -6.63
C GLY A 151 -17.85 9.17 -6.20
N THR A 152 -18.85 9.06 -7.07
CA THR A 152 -20.06 8.26 -6.81
C THR A 152 -20.32 7.17 -7.85
N GLU A 153 -19.44 7.04 -8.83
CA GLU A 153 -19.61 6.16 -10.00
C GLU A 153 -18.36 5.32 -10.30
N GLY A 154 -17.30 5.47 -9.51
CA GLY A 154 -16.06 4.73 -9.69
C GLY A 154 -16.20 3.25 -9.34
N PRO A 155 -15.31 2.40 -9.88
CA PRO A 155 -15.43 0.95 -9.75
C PRO A 155 -15.23 0.39 -8.34
N ILE A 156 -14.52 1.10 -7.46
CA ILE A 156 -14.22 0.63 -6.11
C ILE A 156 -15.22 1.24 -5.14
N LYS A 157 -16.04 0.42 -4.49
CA LYS A 157 -16.87 0.93 -3.38
C LYS A 157 -15.98 1.26 -2.20
N VAL A 158 -16.14 2.46 -1.67
CA VAL A 158 -15.44 2.93 -0.49
C VAL A 158 -16.51 3.30 0.53
N SER A 159 -16.45 2.72 1.72
CA SER A 159 -17.44 2.96 2.76
C SER A 159 -16.79 3.16 4.12
N HIS A 160 -17.55 3.74 5.02
CA HIS A 160 -17.21 3.87 6.43
C HIS A 160 -17.84 2.74 7.25
N PRO A 161 -17.27 2.36 8.42
CA PRO A 161 -17.87 1.40 9.35
C PRO A 161 -19.37 1.59 9.61
N SER A 162 -19.82 2.82 9.77
CA SER A 162 -21.23 3.14 10.03
C SER A 162 -22.16 3.02 8.81
N ASP A 163 -21.65 2.86 7.59
CA ASP A 163 -22.48 2.69 6.37
C ASP A 163 -21.87 1.70 5.37
N SER A 164 -21.27 0.62 5.87
CA SER A 164 -20.64 -0.42 5.04
C SER A 164 -21.60 -1.54 4.62
N GLY A 165 -22.91 -1.33 4.69
CA GLY A 165 -23.93 -2.34 4.38
C GLY A 165 -24.17 -3.41 5.46
N LYS A 166 -23.31 -3.46 6.48
CA LYS A 166 -23.40 -4.35 7.65
C LYS A 166 -23.06 -3.57 8.92
N PRO A 167 -23.63 -3.94 10.09
CA PRO A 167 -23.42 -3.20 11.31
C PRO A 167 -21.98 -3.39 11.82
N ARG A 168 -21.24 -2.30 12.03
CA ARG A 168 -19.86 -2.30 12.55
C ARG A 168 -19.66 -1.26 13.65
N ASP A 169 -20.63 -1.16 14.55
CA ASP A 169 -20.51 -0.33 15.75
C ASP A 169 -19.71 -1.10 16.81
N TYR A 170 -18.38 -1.07 16.68
CA TYR A 170 -17.49 -1.84 17.54
C TYR A 170 -17.52 -1.32 18.99
N PRO A 171 -17.34 -2.19 20.01
CA PRO A 171 -17.50 -1.79 21.41
C PRO A 171 -16.55 -0.67 21.88
N LEU A 172 -15.40 -0.51 21.23
CA LEU A 172 -14.38 0.50 21.54
C LEU A 172 -14.55 1.82 20.77
N ARG A 173 -15.53 1.92 19.85
CA ARG A 173 -15.70 3.08 18.97
C ARG A 173 -15.63 4.42 19.71
N GLN A 174 -16.45 4.61 20.73
CA GLN A 174 -16.49 5.89 21.45
C GLN A 174 -15.25 6.13 22.31
N ASP A 175 -14.61 5.07 22.80
CA ASP A 175 -13.38 5.20 23.58
C ASP A 175 -12.22 5.65 22.68
N MET A 176 -12.14 5.11 21.47
CA MET A 176 -11.09 5.49 20.52
C MET A 176 -11.27 6.90 19.95
N ALA A 177 -12.51 7.37 19.81
CA ALA A 177 -12.76 8.79 19.52
C ALA A 177 -12.18 9.68 20.65
N ARG A 178 -12.52 9.38 21.92
CA ARG A 178 -11.96 10.11 23.08
C ARG A 178 -10.44 9.99 23.18
N PHE A 179 -9.87 8.86 22.74
CA PHE A 179 -8.42 8.67 22.73
C PHE A 179 -7.75 9.66 21.78
N HIS A 180 -8.29 9.81 20.56
CA HIS A 180 -7.78 10.81 19.62
C HIS A 180 -8.01 12.25 20.11
N GLU A 181 -9.16 12.55 20.72
CA GLU A 181 -9.42 13.86 21.35
C GLU A 181 -8.41 14.15 22.48
N SER A 182 -8.05 13.14 23.29
CA SER A 182 -7.06 13.29 24.37
C SER A 182 -5.64 13.59 23.88
N LEU A 183 -5.36 13.24 22.62
CA LEU A 183 -4.12 13.58 21.92
C LEU A 183 -4.17 14.98 21.28
N GLY A 184 -5.31 15.69 21.38
CA GLY A 184 -5.52 17.01 20.81
C GLY A 184 -5.99 17.01 19.36
N ALA A 185 -6.46 15.87 18.82
CA ALA A 185 -7.03 15.82 17.49
C ALA A 185 -8.52 16.18 17.50
N ASP A 186 -8.91 17.08 16.59
CA ASP A 186 -10.31 17.40 16.34
C ASP A 186 -10.95 16.40 15.37
N LEU A 187 -12.25 16.16 15.54
CA LEU A 187 -13.04 15.42 14.56
C LEU A 187 -13.15 16.25 13.27
N ILE A 188 -12.60 15.73 12.18
CA ILE A 188 -12.68 16.36 10.87
C ILE A 188 -13.73 15.68 9.98
N PRO A 189 -14.43 16.44 9.12
CA PRO A 189 -15.41 15.89 8.19
C PRO A 189 -14.83 14.84 7.23
N GLU A 190 -13.68 15.14 6.62
CA GLU A 190 -13.14 14.39 5.49
C GLU A 190 -11.61 14.56 5.40
N ASN A 191 -10.86 13.48 5.64
CA ASN A 191 -9.40 13.48 5.56
C ASN A 191 -8.88 13.30 4.13
N ASN A 192 -9.72 12.89 3.19
CA ASN A 192 -9.41 12.77 1.76
C ASN A 192 -9.71 14.05 0.96
N ALA A 193 -9.96 15.17 1.64
CA ALA A 193 -10.15 16.49 1.05
C ALA A 193 -8.83 17.25 0.81
N GLY A 194 -7.68 16.62 1.06
CA GLY A 194 -6.35 17.22 0.92
C GLY A 194 -5.85 17.89 2.20
N SER A 195 -6.70 17.99 3.23
CA SER A 195 -6.31 18.30 4.61
C SER A 195 -6.56 17.08 5.49
N VAL A 196 -5.49 16.58 6.10
CA VAL A 196 -5.49 15.28 6.78
C VAL A 196 -5.54 15.39 8.31
N ILE A 197 -5.12 16.52 8.89
CA ILE A 197 -4.88 16.67 10.33
C ILE A 197 -6.20 16.62 11.11
N GLY A 198 -6.26 15.75 12.11
CA GLY A 198 -7.47 15.45 12.88
C GLY A 198 -7.79 13.95 12.83
N TYR A 199 -8.95 13.56 13.35
CA TYR A 199 -9.44 12.20 13.23
C TYR A 199 -10.79 12.17 12.51
N THR A 200 -11.07 11.07 11.80
CA THR A 200 -12.35 10.82 11.15
C THR A 200 -12.65 9.34 11.14
N GLU A 201 -13.89 8.98 10.84
CA GLU A 201 -14.25 7.60 10.64
C GLU A 201 -13.45 7.05 9.45
N VAL A 202 -12.83 5.88 9.59
CA VAL A 202 -11.93 5.36 8.56
C VAL A 202 -12.72 5.04 7.29
N ALA A 203 -12.28 5.57 6.14
CA ALA A 203 -12.78 5.16 4.84
C ALA A 203 -12.09 3.87 4.43
N GLN A 204 -12.84 2.88 3.93
CA GLN A 204 -12.29 1.58 3.56
C GLN A 204 -12.82 1.08 2.23
N SER A 205 -11.98 0.39 1.47
CA SER A 205 -12.35 -0.31 0.24
C SER A 205 -13.03 -1.66 0.54
N ASN A 206 -14.15 -1.62 1.26
CA ASN A 206 -15.07 -2.75 1.44
C ASN A 206 -16.53 -2.29 1.44
N TYR A 207 -17.43 -3.24 1.21
CA TYR A 207 -18.86 -3.07 1.36
C TYR A 207 -19.52 -4.44 1.55
N ASP A 208 -20.52 -4.54 2.42
CA ASP A 208 -21.27 -5.75 2.76
C ASP A 208 -20.37 -6.92 3.21
N GLY A 209 -19.30 -6.61 3.96
CA GLY A 209 -18.29 -7.58 4.39
C GLY A 209 -17.40 -8.14 3.27
N GLN A 210 -17.42 -7.50 2.11
CA GLN A 210 -16.66 -7.92 0.94
C GLN A 210 -15.61 -6.87 0.58
N ARG A 211 -14.35 -7.30 0.48
CA ARG A 211 -13.26 -6.46 -0.01
C ARG A 211 -13.54 -5.96 -1.42
N GLN A 212 -13.11 -4.73 -1.70
CA GLN A 212 -13.10 -4.09 -3.02
C GLN A 212 -11.65 -3.87 -3.44
N PHE A 213 -11.14 -4.76 -4.29
CA PHE A 213 -9.75 -4.73 -4.76
C PHE A 213 -9.70 -4.60 -6.29
N ALA A 214 -8.52 -4.29 -6.83
CA ALA A 214 -8.40 -3.84 -8.22
C ALA A 214 -8.96 -4.84 -9.24
N ALA A 215 -8.66 -6.14 -9.11
CA ALA A 215 -9.16 -7.17 -10.02
C ALA A 215 -10.69 -7.37 -9.95
N LYS A 216 -11.31 -7.01 -8.82
CA LYS A 216 -12.77 -7.04 -8.65
C LYS A 216 -13.45 -5.79 -9.20
N GLY A 217 -12.87 -4.61 -8.96
CA GLY A 217 -13.44 -3.33 -9.41
C GLY A 217 -13.19 -3.03 -10.89
N TYR A 218 -12.07 -3.46 -11.45
CA TYR A 218 -11.66 -3.12 -12.81
C TYR A 218 -11.71 -4.36 -13.72
N PRO A 219 -12.92 -4.76 -14.20
CA PRO A 219 -13.05 -5.93 -15.07
C PRO A 219 -12.31 -5.69 -16.39
N PHE A 220 -11.77 -6.77 -16.93
CA PHE A 220 -11.08 -6.75 -18.21
C PHE A 220 -12.07 -7.01 -19.36
N GLY A 221 -11.90 -6.31 -20.48
CA GLY A 221 -12.70 -6.56 -21.67
C GLY A 221 -12.30 -7.83 -22.41
N PRO A 222 -13.07 -8.25 -23.42
CA PRO A 222 -12.83 -9.49 -24.17
C PRO A 222 -11.53 -9.49 -24.99
N ASN A 223 -10.92 -8.31 -25.18
CA ASN A 223 -9.65 -8.12 -25.88
C ASN A 223 -8.41 -8.24 -24.98
N VAL A 224 -8.60 -8.60 -23.70
CA VAL A 224 -7.51 -8.79 -22.74
C VAL A 224 -7.27 -10.28 -22.50
N THR A 225 -6.07 -10.74 -22.81
CA THR A 225 -5.55 -12.05 -22.41
C THR A 225 -4.85 -11.90 -21.07
N VAL A 226 -5.05 -12.87 -20.15
CA VAL A 226 -4.39 -12.88 -18.84
C VAL A 226 -3.58 -14.17 -18.69
N TRP A 227 -2.29 -14.03 -18.41
CA TRP A 227 -1.42 -15.12 -18.00
C TRP A 227 -1.05 -14.93 -16.53
N THR A 228 -1.67 -15.72 -15.66
CA THR A 228 -1.30 -15.84 -14.25
C THR A 228 -0.25 -16.91 -14.06
N GLU A 229 0.33 -16.99 -12.86
CA GLU A 229 1.45 -17.90 -12.55
C GLU A 229 2.55 -17.82 -13.62
N SER A 230 2.84 -16.59 -14.04
CA SER A 230 3.73 -16.28 -15.15
C SER A 230 4.65 -15.15 -14.75
N GLU A 231 5.95 -15.42 -14.71
CA GLU A 231 6.97 -14.45 -14.31
C GLU A 231 7.74 -13.96 -15.54
N VAL A 232 7.82 -12.64 -15.69
CA VAL A 232 8.66 -12.02 -16.73
C VAL A 232 10.08 -11.93 -16.21
N HIS A 233 11.02 -12.47 -16.96
CA HIS A 233 12.44 -12.56 -16.56
C HIS A 233 13.29 -11.49 -17.25
N HIS A 234 12.92 -11.09 -18.47
CA HIS A 234 13.70 -10.14 -19.25
C HIS A 234 12.83 -9.34 -20.23
N ILE A 235 13.23 -8.10 -20.48
CA ILE A 235 12.68 -7.23 -21.51
C ILE A 235 13.76 -6.98 -22.57
N ASP A 236 13.45 -7.40 -23.79
CA ASP A 236 14.29 -7.12 -24.95
C ASP A 236 14.13 -5.64 -25.34
N ILE A 237 15.24 -4.92 -25.23
CA ILE A 237 15.34 -3.50 -25.55
C ILE A 237 16.35 -3.35 -26.67
N VAL A 238 15.89 -2.82 -27.80
CA VAL A 238 16.71 -2.56 -28.99
C VAL A 238 16.57 -1.09 -29.33
N LYS A 239 17.70 -0.36 -29.38
CA LYS A 239 17.73 1.09 -29.67
C LYS A 239 16.75 1.89 -28.79
N GLN A 240 16.73 1.60 -27.49
CA GLN A 240 15.84 2.21 -26.48
C GLN A 240 14.34 1.93 -26.66
N ARG A 241 13.96 0.98 -27.52
CA ARG A 241 12.58 0.50 -27.63
C ARG A 241 12.47 -0.89 -27.02
N ALA A 242 11.57 -1.04 -26.05
CA ALA A 242 11.13 -2.34 -25.57
C ALA A 242 10.16 -2.94 -26.61
N SER A 243 10.43 -4.15 -27.08
CA SER A 243 9.60 -4.79 -28.11
C SER A 243 9.13 -6.19 -27.75
N LYS A 244 9.83 -6.86 -26.85
CA LYS A 244 9.59 -8.25 -26.52
C LYS A 244 9.94 -8.52 -25.08
N ILE A 245 9.23 -9.47 -24.49
CA ILE A 245 9.52 -9.99 -23.16
C ILE A 245 9.70 -11.50 -23.23
N THR A 246 10.48 -12.02 -22.29
CA THR A 246 10.65 -13.46 -22.08
C THR A 246 10.45 -13.79 -20.62
N GLY A 247 10.01 -15.01 -20.34
CA GLY A 247 9.70 -15.43 -19.00
C GLY A 247 9.29 -16.89 -18.92
N ILE A 248 8.88 -17.30 -17.72
CA ILE A 248 8.38 -18.64 -17.45
C ILE A 248 6.89 -18.54 -17.12
N ARG A 249 6.11 -19.45 -17.70
CA ARG A 249 4.72 -19.66 -17.37
C ARG A 249 4.53 -21.06 -16.81
N TYR A 250 3.87 -21.15 -15.66
CA TYR A 250 3.46 -22.42 -15.07
C TYR A 250 2.04 -22.77 -15.55
N VAL A 251 1.83 -24.01 -15.95
CA VAL A 251 0.53 -24.52 -16.42
C VAL A 251 0.20 -25.84 -15.74
N GLY A 252 -1.02 -25.95 -15.21
CA GLY A 252 -1.48 -27.09 -14.42
C GLY A 252 -1.44 -26.80 -12.92
N ASP A 253 -1.97 -27.72 -12.12
CA ASP A 253 -2.14 -27.54 -10.68
C ASP A 253 -1.14 -28.39 -9.87
N GLY A 254 -0.76 -27.89 -8.69
CA GLY A 254 0.04 -28.64 -7.73
C GLY A 254 1.55 -28.75 -8.07
N PRO A 255 2.29 -29.62 -7.37
CA PRO A 255 3.74 -29.73 -7.51
C PRO A 255 4.20 -30.23 -8.89
N ASP A 256 3.30 -30.86 -9.66
CA ASP A 256 3.59 -31.40 -11.00
C ASP A 256 3.31 -30.40 -12.13
N ARG A 257 3.05 -29.13 -11.79
CA ARG A 257 2.77 -28.08 -12.80
C ARG A 257 3.95 -27.91 -13.76
N MET A 258 3.63 -27.77 -15.04
CA MET A 258 4.64 -27.66 -16.10
C MET A 258 5.11 -26.22 -16.23
N ALA A 259 6.43 -26.00 -16.11
CA ALA A 259 7.05 -24.74 -16.48
C ALA A 259 7.34 -24.72 -17.99
N SER A 260 6.93 -23.65 -18.68
CA SER A 260 7.23 -23.41 -20.09
C SER A 260 7.76 -22.00 -20.29
N GLU A 261 8.89 -21.88 -21.01
CA GLU A 261 9.36 -20.59 -21.48
C GLU A 261 8.37 -19.99 -22.49
N PHE A 262 8.07 -18.70 -22.31
CA PHE A 262 7.29 -17.94 -23.27
C PHE A 262 8.08 -16.75 -23.80
N ARG A 263 7.65 -16.29 -24.97
CA ARG A 263 8.09 -15.05 -25.58
C ARG A 263 6.88 -14.28 -26.10
N ALA A 264 6.70 -13.05 -25.65
CA ALA A 264 5.59 -12.20 -26.08
C ALA A 264 6.11 -10.88 -26.63
N SER A 265 5.61 -10.45 -27.80
CA SER A 265 6.00 -9.19 -28.43
C SER A 265 4.90 -8.14 -28.28
N ALA A 266 5.29 -6.88 -28.09
CA ALA A 266 4.38 -5.74 -28.04
C ALA A 266 4.53 -4.89 -29.31
N ASN A 267 3.44 -4.68 -30.03
CA ASN A 267 3.44 -3.83 -31.23
C ASN A 267 3.51 -2.34 -30.86
N VAL A 268 2.91 -1.96 -29.72
CA VAL A 268 2.82 -0.58 -29.25
C VAL A 268 3.72 -0.38 -28.04
N GLU A 269 3.33 -0.89 -26.87
CA GLU A 269 4.01 -0.61 -25.60
C GLU A 269 4.08 -1.82 -24.66
N ILE A 270 5.16 -1.88 -23.89
CA ILE A 270 5.29 -2.73 -22.69
C ILE A 270 5.19 -1.80 -21.49
N ILE A 271 4.20 -2.03 -20.64
CA ILE A 271 3.92 -1.23 -19.45
C ILE A 271 4.31 -2.03 -18.22
N LEU A 272 5.26 -1.50 -17.44
CA LEU A 272 5.68 -2.10 -16.19
C LEU A 272 4.77 -1.69 -15.04
N SER A 273 4.23 -2.69 -14.34
CA SER A 273 3.32 -2.55 -13.19
C SER A 273 3.54 -3.67 -12.16
N ALA A 274 4.78 -4.18 -12.07
CA ALA A 274 5.17 -5.27 -11.16
C ALA A 274 5.40 -4.82 -9.70
N GLY A 275 5.01 -3.59 -9.37
CA GLY A 275 5.19 -2.99 -8.04
C GLY A 275 6.59 -2.41 -7.82
N VAL A 276 6.73 -1.71 -6.68
CA VAL A 276 7.96 -0.96 -6.34
C VAL A 276 9.19 -1.84 -6.17
N LEU A 277 8.99 -3.12 -5.82
CA LEU A 277 10.08 -4.07 -5.58
C LEU A 277 10.55 -4.78 -6.85
N PHE A 278 9.62 -5.18 -7.73
CA PHE A 278 9.94 -6.05 -8.87
C PHE A 278 10.08 -5.31 -10.20
N SER A 279 9.45 -4.14 -10.38
CA SER A 279 9.70 -3.30 -11.56
C SER A 279 11.16 -2.87 -11.69
N PRO A 280 11.84 -2.32 -10.66
CA PRO A 280 13.26 -1.96 -10.77
C PRO A 280 14.15 -3.19 -10.94
N LYS A 281 13.87 -4.32 -10.27
CA LYS A 281 14.58 -5.59 -10.47
C LYS A 281 14.54 -6.00 -11.94
N LEU A 282 13.35 -6.03 -12.54
CA LEU A 282 13.18 -6.43 -13.94
C LEU A 282 13.88 -5.48 -14.91
N LEU A 283 13.87 -4.17 -14.64
CA LEU A 283 14.63 -3.19 -15.42
C LEU A 283 16.14 -3.49 -15.38
N MET A 284 16.69 -3.74 -14.19
CA MET A 284 18.11 -4.08 -14.01
C MET A 284 18.47 -5.38 -14.71
N LEU A 285 17.68 -6.46 -14.54
CA LEU A 285 17.83 -7.72 -15.28
C LEU A 285 17.73 -7.55 -16.81
N SER A 286 17.09 -6.47 -17.26
CA SER A 286 16.94 -6.12 -18.67
C SER A 286 18.06 -5.21 -19.20
N GLY A 287 19.06 -4.87 -18.38
CA GLY A 287 20.18 -3.99 -18.73
C GLY A 287 19.88 -2.50 -18.60
N ILE A 288 18.83 -2.11 -17.87
CA ILE A 288 18.51 -0.72 -17.50
C ILE A 288 18.73 -0.55 -16.00
N GLY A 289 19.81 0.10 -15.61
CA GLY A 289 20.16 0.26 -14.21
C GLY A 289 21.54 0.85 -13.99
N PRO A 290 21.99 0.97 -12.74
CA PRO A 290 23.27 1.56 -12.42
C PRO A 290 24.40 0.74 -13.02
N LYS A 291 25.32 1.39 -13.74
CA LYS A 291 26.47 0.72 -14.36
C LYS A 291 27.21 -0.25 -13.42
N GLU A 292 27.52 0.18 -12.20
CA GLU A 292 28.29 -0.64 -11.26
C GLU A 292 27.54 -1.91 -10.82
N GLU A 293 26.22 -1.80 -10.66
CA GLU A 293 25.36 -2.93 -10.29
C GLU A 293 25.26 -3.93 -11.44
N LEU A 294 25.06 -3.44 -12.67
CA LEU A 294 24.95 -4.29 -13.86
C LEU A 294 26.27 -5.00 -14.18
N ASP A 295 27.40 -4.29 -14.09
CA ASP A 295 28.73 -4.89 -14.28
C ASP A 295 29.02 -5.99 -13.23
N MET A 296 28.60 -5.80 -11.97
CA MET A 296 28.78 -6.78 -10.89
C MET A 296 28.09 -8.13 -11.17
N HIS A 297 26.96 -8.10 -11.87
CA HIS A 297 26.18 -9.28 -12.23
C HIS A 297 26.38 -9.73 -13.68
N GLU A 298 27.40 -9.19 -14.37
CA GLU A 298 27.72 -9.51 -15.77
C GLU A 298 26.55 -9.26 -16.75
N ILE A 299 25.68 -8.28 -16.43
CA ILE A 299 24.52 -7.93 -17.25
C ILE A 299 24.93 -6.87 -18.28
N PRO A 300 24.71 -7.10 -19.60
CA PRO A 300 25.01 -6.09 -20.61
C PRO A 300 24.23 -4.79 -20.39
N ILE A 301 24.96 -3.71 -20.18
CA ILE A 301 24.39 -2.38 -19.96
C ILE A 301 23.80 -1.86 -21.27
N LYS A 302 22.50 -1.59 -21.26
CA LYS A 302 21.78 -0.95 -22.38
C LYS A 302 21.55 0.53 -22.09
N ILE A 303 21.18 0.85 -20.85
CA ILE A 303 20.91 2.22 -20.39
C ILE A 303 21.39 2.35 -18.94
N ASP A 304 22.28 3.31 -18.69
CA ASP A 304 22.76 3.64 -17.35
C ASP A 304 21.82 4.65 -16.68
N LEU A 305 21.10 4.20 -15.66
CA LEU A 305 20.13 5.00 -14.90
C LEU A 305 20.17 4.59 -13.42
N PRO A 306 19.87 5.50 -12.47
CA PRO A 306 19.89 5.22 -11.04
C PRO A 306 18.66 4.38 -10.58
N ILE A 307 18.37 3.28 -11.27
CA ILE A 307 17.30 2.34 -10.92
C ILE A 307 17.59 1.70 -9.56
N GLY A 308 16.54 1.47 -8.78
CA GLY A 308 16.65 0.91 -7.43
C GLY A 308 17.09 1.92 -6.36
N LYS A 309 17.24 3.20 -6.68
CA LYS A 309 17.44 4.27 -5.71
C LYS A 309 16.11 4.88 -5.27
N ASN A 310 16.15 5.69 -4.21
CA ASN A 310 15.04 6.50 -3.73
C ASN A 310 13.77 5.70 -3.35
N LEU A 311 13.95 4.48 -2.81
CA LEU A 311 12.86 3.73 -2.19
C LEU A 311 12.41 4.49 -0.93
N SER A 312 11.30 5.20 -1.04
CA SER A 312 10.60 5.75 0.11
C SER A 312 9.54 4.73 0.51
N ASP A 313 9.77 4.14 1.67
CA ASP A 313 8.79 3.33 2.35
C ASP A 313 8.53 3.99 3.69
N HIS A 314 8.06 3.19 4.62
CA HIS A 314 7.20 3.64 5.65
C HIS A 314 7.60 2.71 6.87
N PRO A 315 8.02 3.11 8.13
CA PRO A 315 8.11 2.46 9.49
C PRO A 315 6.91 2.50 10.47
N CYS A 316 6.33 1.32 10.76
CA CYS A 316 5.15 1.20 11.60
C CYS A 316 5.61 0.64 12.92
N VAL A 317 5.08 1.20 14.00
CA VAL A 317 5.27 0.65 15.33
C VAL A 317 3.89 0.34 15.89
N SER A 318 3.73 -0.87 16.38
CA SER A 318 2.51 -1.29 17.07
C SER A 318 2.76 -1.41 18.57
N SER A 319 1.90 -0.74 19.34
CA SER A 319 1.78 -0.96 20.78
C SER A 319 0.55 -1.82 21.04
N LYS A 320 0.70 -2.92 21.78
CA LYS A 320 -0.40 -3.84 22.10
C LYS A 320 -0.90 -3.56 23.51
N TRP A 321 -2.22 -3.44 23.68
CA TRP A 321 -2.85 -3.13 24.95
C TRP A 321 -3.98 -4.11 25.24
N THR A 322 -4.04 -4.59 26.49
CA THR A 322 -5.19 -5.29 27.04
C THR A 322 -6.10 -4.29 27.72
N VAL A 323 -7.41 -4.44 27.54
CA VAL A 323 -8.41 -3.58 28.17
C VAL A 323 -9.40 -4.43 28.96
N ASN A 324 -9.90 -3.90 30.06
CA ASN A 324 -10.94 -4.53 30.87
C ASN A 324 -12.33 -4.19 30.33
N LYS A 325 -12.60 -4.55 29.08
CA LYS A 325 -13.89 -4.32 28.43
C LYS A 325 -14.40 -5.57 27.74
N LYS A 326 -15.62 -5.96 28.09
CA LYS A 326 -16.27 -7.15 27.55
C LYS A 326 -16.46 -7.04 26.03
N ASP A 327 -16.21 -8.14 25.33
CA ASP A 327 -16.41 -8.32 23.89
C ASP A 327 -15.66 -7.26 23.03
N ALA A 328 -14.66 -6.57 23.58
CA ALA A 328 -13.98 -5.43 22.96
C ALA A 328 -12.92 -5.81 21.91
N SER A 329 -12.73 -7.10 21.66
CA SER A 329 -11.75 -7.63 20.71
C SER A 329 -12.42 -8.71 19.87
N ILE A 330 -12.03 -8.77 18.60
CA ILE A 330 -12.41 -9.86 17.71
C ILE A 330 -12.03 -11.21 18.34
N GLY A 331 -12.90 -12.20 18.18
CA GLY A 331 -12.68 -13.58 18.66
C GLY A 331 -12.92 -13.83 20.15
N ILE A 332 -13.15 -12.80 20.99
CA ILE A 332 -13.44 -12.99 22.43
C ILE A 332 -14.94 -13.19 22.68
N GLY A 333 -15.79 -12.44 21.99
CA GLY A 333 -17.26 -12.46 22.13
C GLY A 333 -17.99 -13.02 20.91
N PRO A 334 -19.33 -12.86 20.84
CA PRO A 334 -20.10 -13.19 19.65
C PRO A 334 -19.57 -12.42 18.42
N MET A 335 -19.24 -13.15 17.36
CA MET A 335 -18.72 -12.56 16.12
C MET A 335 -19.77 -11.75 15.34
N VAL A 336 -21.05 -12.03 15.56
CA VAL A 336 -22.17 -11.32 14.93
C VAL A 336 -23.23 -11.02 15.97
N THR A 337 -23.63 -9.76 16.04
CA THR A 337 -24.73 -9.22 16.86
C THR A 337 -25.53 -8.23 16.01
N GLU A 338 -26.62 -7.70 16.56
CA GLU A 338 -27.39 -6.63 15.89
C GLU A 338 -26.57 -5.35 15.65
N ARG A 339 -25.56 -5.08 16.49
CA ARG A 339 -24.74 -3.85 16.43
C ARG A 339 -23.38 -4.02 15.75
N CYS A 340 -22.87 -5.25 15.70
CA CYS A 340 -21.52 -5.52 15.22
C CYS A 340 -21.42 -6.89 14.57
N ASP A 341 -21.04 -6.92 13.29
CA ASP A 341 -20.55 -8.07 12.54
C ASP A 341 -19.03 -7.92 12.37
N TRP A 342 -18.27 -8.65 13.17
CA TRP A 342 -16.81 -8.63 13.15
C TRP A 342 -16.20 -9.16 11.85
N THR A 343 -17.00 -9.88 11.04
CA THR A 343 -16.58 -10.41 9.73
C THR A 343 -16.74 -9.38 8.61
N ALA A 344 -17.42 -8.26 8.88
CA ALA A 344 -17.78 -7.27 7.88
C ALA A 344 -16.63 -6.31 7.48
N GLY A 345 -15.47 -6.40 8.11
CA GLY A 345 -14.26 -5.70 7.71
C GLY A 345 -13.22 -5.57 8.83
N PRO A 346 -12.14 -4.82 8.58
CA PRO A 346 -11.11 -4.58 9.59
C PRO A 346 -11.72 -3.96 10.86
N PRO A 347 -11.45 -4.50 12.06
CA PRO A 347 -12.04 -4.02 13.30
C PRO A 347 -11.38 -2.74 13.79
N MET A 348 -11.71 -1.65 13.12
CA MET A 348 -11.28 -0.28 13.40
C MET A 348 -12.44 0.66 13.05
N ASP A 349 -12.60 1.72 13.83
CA ASP A 349 -13.60 2.77 13.54
C ASP A 349 -12.96 4.04 13.01
N TRP A 350 -11.83 4.43 13.61
CA TRP A 350 -11.25 5.75 13.44
C TRP A 350 -9.84 5.67 12.90
N ILE A 351 -9.50 6.68 12.12
CA ILE A 351 -8.16 6.97 11.67
C ILE A 351 -7.85 8.43 12.00
N ALA A 352 -6.62 8.69 12.43
CA ALA A 352 -6.17 10.02 12.79
C ALA A 352 -4.81 10.33 12.17
N PHE A 353 -4.63 11.58 11.75
CA PHE A 353 -3.33 12.12 11.41
C PHE A 353 -3.01 13.22 12.42
N HIS A 354 -2.09 12.92 13.32
CA HIS A 354 -1.68 13.83 14.39
C HIS A 354 -0.51 14.66 13.90
N ARG A 355 -0.64 15.98 13.97
CA ARG A 355 0.49 16.86 13.71
C ARG A 355 1.56 16.61 14.77
N ALA A 356 2.83 16.53 14.34
CA ALA A 356 3.94 16.48 15.28
C ALA A 356 3.93 17.71 16.20
N LYS A 357 4.33 17.53 17.45
CA LYS A 357 4.40 18.63 18.43
C LYS A 357 5.39 19.70 17.96
N ASP A 358 5.18 20.92 18.43
CA ASP A 358 6.05 22.04 18.06
C ASP A 358 7.51 21.80 18.48
N SER A 359 7.75 21.16 19.63
CA SER A 359 9.09 20.74 20.04
C SER A 359 9.73 19.73 19.07
N THR A 360 8.93 18.80 18.55
CA THR A 360 9.37 17.80 17.56
C THR A 360 9.72 18.51 16.25
N LEU A 361 8.89 19.45 15.80
CA LEU A 361 9.14 20.21 14.58
C LEU A 361 10.35 21.14 14.69
N GLU A 362 10.58 21.72 15.87
CA GLU A 362 11.80 22.49 16.15
C GLU A 362 13.04 21.61 16.03
N ALA A 363 13.02 20.41 16.64
CA ALA A 363 14.11 19.44 16.55
C ALA A 363 14.36 18.98 15.10
N VAL A 364 13.30 18.54 14.40
CA VAL A 364 13.33 18.17 12.98
C VAL A 364 13.93 19.29 12.13
N SER A 365 13.51 20.54 12.36
CA SER A 365 14.00 21.70 11.60
C SER A 365 15.51 21.91 11.72
N THR A 366 16.18 21.39 12.75
CA THR A 366 17.65 21.49 12.84
C THR A 366 18.37 20.61 11.82
N HIS A 367 17.70 19.59 11.29
CA HIS A 367 18.24 18.62 10.32
C HIS A 367 17.86 18.91 8.86
N LEU A 368 16.96 19.87 8.63
CA LEU A 368 16.42 20.17 7.30
C LEU A 368 17.10 21.36 6.63
N THR A 369 17.28 21.26 5.32
CA THR A 369 17.59 22.39 4.44
C THR A 369 16.46 23.41 4.41
N ALA A 370 16.71 24.61 3.87
CA ALA A 370 15.69 25.65 3.77
C ALA A 370 14.47 25.23 2.93
N ASP A 371 14.70 24.51 1.82
CA ASP A 371 13.62 24.03 0.96
C ASP A 371 12.83 22.89 1.62
N GLU A 372 13.51 22.00 2.35
CA GLU A 372 12.84 20.96 3.12
C GLU A 372 11.98 21.58 4.24
N LYS A 373 12.47 22.59 4.96
CA LYS A 373 11.67 23.30 5.98
C LYS A 373 10.37 23.85 5.40
N LYS A 374 10.41 24.45 4.21
CA LYS A 374 9.21 24.98 3.54
C LYS A 374 8.15 23.89 3.34
N TYR A 375 8.58 22.66 3.07
CA TYR A 375 7.68 21.52 2.88
C TYR A 375 7.28 20.84 4.22
N TYR A 376 8.21 20.49 5.11
CA TYR A 376 7.88 19.81 6.37
C TYR A 376 7.11 20.66 7.38
N LEU A 377 7.17 21.99 7.24
CA LEU A 377 6.43 22.92 8.09
C LEU A 377 5.13 23.43 7.42
N SER A 378 4.80 22.94 6.22
CA SER A 378 3.54 23.30 5.56
C SER A 378 2.35 22.73 6.31
N GLU A 379 1.16 23.29 6.09
CA GLU A 379 -0.09 22.70 6.58
C GLU A 379 -0.22 21.25 6.07
N GLY A 380 -0.72 20.35 6.92
CA GLY A 380 -0.74 18.92 6.64
C GLY A 380 0.62 18.22 6.85
N LYS A 381 1.67 18.92 7.29
CA LYS A 381 3.00 18.38 7.62
C LYS A 381 3.54 18.97 8.94
N ALA A 382 4.50 18.31 9.60
CA ALA A 382 4.74 16.87 9.60
C ALA A 382 3.70 16.18 10.50
N HIS A 383 3.30 14.97 10.16
CA HIS A 383 2.30 14.23 10.93
C HIS A 383 2.65 12.75 11.02
N TRP A 384 2.03 12.06 11.97
CA TRP A 384 2.01 10.60 12.04
C TRP A 384 0.57 10.09 11.98
N GLU A 385 0.39 8.96 11.32
CA GLU A 385 -0.89 8.28 11.17
C GLU A 385 -1.11 7.31 12.34
N CYS A 386 -2.33 7.27 12.86
CA CYS A 386 -2.70 6.39 13.96
C CYS A 386 -4.12 5.85 13.80
N PHE A 387 -4.25 4.54 13.93
CA PHE A 387 -5.53 3.86 14.05
C PHE A 387 -5.38 2.69 15.03
N THR A 388 -6.50 2.25 15.59
CA THR A 388 -6.51 1.14 16.55
C THR A 388 -7.24 -0.05 15.97
N MET A 389 -6.58 -1.20 16.00
CA MET A 389 -7.16 -2.49 15.63
C MET A 389 -7.68 -3.21 16.88
N TYR A 390 -8.94 -3.63 16.88
CA TYR A 390 -9.55 -4.30 18.03
C TYR A 390 -9.31 -5.81 18.00
N GLY A 391 -8.08 -6.20 18.34
CA GLY A 391 -7.75 -7.58 18.69
C GLY A 391 -6.30 -7.96 18.45
N PRO A 392 -5.98 -9.26 18.56
CA PRO A 392 -4.61 -9.76 18.51
C PRO A 392 -4.12 -9.84 17.06
N PHE A 393 -3.97 -8.68 16.43
CA PHE A 393 -3.33 -8.56 15.12
C PHE A 393 -1.83 -8.43 15.33
N ASP A 394 -1.06 -9.30 14.70
CA ASP A 394 0.37 -9.08 14.61
C ASP A 394 0.67 -8.23 13.37
N THR A 395 0.92 -6.94 13.61
CA THR A 395 1.36 -5.99 12.58
C THR A 395 2.87 -5.78 12.60
N SER A 396 3.61 -6.57 13.42
CA SER A 396 5.07 -6.48 13.58
C SER A 396 5.86 -6.65 12.28
N GLU A 397 5.21 -7.06 11.19
CA GLU A 397 5.81 -7.28 9.88
C GLU A 397 5.64 -6.13 8.86
N ARG A 398 4.95 -5.02 9.17
CA ARG A 398 4.56 -4.07 8.10
C ARG A 398 4.82 -2.61 8.43
N PRO A 399 5.86 -1.99 7.86
CA PRO A 399 6.27 -0.63 8.26
C PRO A 399 5.43 0.56 7.57
N ILE A 400 5.32 1.82 8.17
CA ILE A 400 4.72 3.20 7.83
C ILE A 400 5.60 4.57 7.94
N LYS A 401 5.59 5.51 6.97
CA LYS A 401 6.50 6.62 6.42
C LYS A 401 7.95 7.01 6.87
N VAL A 402 8.93 6.99 5.93
CA VAL A 402 10.31 7.55 6.00
C VAL A 402 10.61 8.42 4.77
N ASN A 403 11.38 9.50 4.96
CA ASN A 403 12.17 10.06 3.86
C ASN A 403 13.37 9.17 3.58
N PRO A 404 13.72 8.83 2.34
CA PRO A 404 14.85 7.95 2.10
C PRO A 404 16.16 8.59 2.57
N PRO A 405 16.81 8.09 3.64
CA PRO A 405 18.12 8.58 4.05
C PRO A 405 19.21 8.07 3.10
N GLU A 406 20.45 8.52 3.28
CA GLU A 406 21.59 7.90 2.63
C GLU A 406 21.64 6.39 2.95
N GLY A 407 21.86 5.56 1.93
CA GLY A 407 21.96 4.10 2.07
C GLY A 407 20.72 3.30 1.63
N VAL A 408 19.60 3.96 1.31
CA VAL A 408 18.44 3.31 0.69
C VAL A 408 18.79 2.72 -0.67
N HIS A 409 18.47 1.44 -0.87
CA HIS A 409 18.64 0.81 -2.16
C HIS A 409 17.77 -0.44 -2.35
N LEU A 410 17.44 -0.69 -3.60
CA LEU A 410 17.00 -1.96 -4.13
C LEU A 410 18.03 -2.42 -5.16
N LYS A 411 18.54 -3.62 -4.97
CA LYS A 411 19.64 -4.20 -5.76
C LYS A 411 19.28 -5.58 -6.28
N LEU A 412 20.05 -6.06 -7.25
CA LEU A 412 20.00 -7.45 -7.64
C LEU A 412 20.73 -8.29 -6.59
N ASN A 413 20.20 -9.49 -6.33
CA ASN A 413 20.94 -10.50 -5.58
C ASN A 413 21.88 -11.27 -6.51
N SER A 414 21.39 -11.56 -7.72
CA SER A 414 22.14 -12.19 -8.80
C SER A 414 21.53 -11.80 -10.17
N SER A 415 22.09 -12.32 -11.25
CA SER A 415 21.51 -12.25 -12.59
C SER A 415 20.38 -13.27 -12.82
N ASP A 416 20.10 -14.16 -11.86
CA ASP A 416 19.00 -15.12 -11.94
C ASP A 416 17.66 -14.42 -11.67
N PRO A 417 16.71 -14.41 -12.62
CA PRO A 417 15.41 -13.81 -12.41
C PRO A 417 14.59 -14.43 -11.27
N ALA A 418 14.88 -15.67 -10.86
CA ALA A 418 14.20 -16.32 -9.74
C ALA A 418 14.64 -15.78 -8.37
N ASP A 419 15.85 -15.22 -8.26
CA ASP A 419 16.36 -14.72 -6.98
C ASP A 419 15.67 -13.42 -6.57
N PRO A 420 15.22 -13.25 -5.32
CA PRO A 420 14.58 -12.02 -4.87
C PRO A 420 15.56 -10.82 -4.94
N PRO A 421 15.06 -9.57 -5.07
CA PRO A 421 15.92 -8.40 -4.97
C PRO A 421 16.42 -8.21 -3.52
N ILE A 422 17.59 -7.61 -3.37
CA ILE A 422 18.08 -7.14 -2.06
C ILE A 422 17.44 -5.78 -1.78
N VAL A 423 16.72 -5.67 -0.66
CA VAL A 423 15.98 -4.45 -0.29
C VAL A 423 16.54 -3.88 0.99
N ASN A 424 17.01 -2.63 0.95
CA ASN A 424 17.38 -1.86 2.13
C ASN A 424 16.56 -0.56 2.19
N PRO A 425 15.50 -0.52 3.01
CA PRO A 425 14.72 0.70 3.24
C PRO A 425 15.45 1.72 4.14
N ALA A 426 16.58 1.34 4.76
CA ALA A 426 17.35 2.17 5.69
C ALA A 426 16.48 2.82 6.79
N LEU A 427 15.64 2.00 7.43
CA LEU A 427 14.70 2.45 8.46
C LEU A 427 15.43 3.21 9.57
N LEU A 428 14.82 4.32 9.99
CA LEU A 428 15.26 5.14 11.12
C LEU A 428 16.69 5.70 11.01
N ALA A 429 17.25 5.72 9.80
CA ALA A 429 18.57 6.31 9.58
C ALA A 429 18.55 7.84 9.49
N SER A 430 17.39 8.48 9.25
CA SER A 430 17.28 9.94 9.33
C SER A 430 16.85 10.40 10.74
N PRO A 431 17.50 11.42 11.32
CA PRO A 431 17.10 11.97 12.62
C PRO A 431 15.66 12.49 12.65
N THR A 432 15.17 13.01 11.53
CA THR A 432 13.78 13.48 11.37
C THR A 432 12.77 12.36 11.62
N ASP A 433 13.06 11.15 11.13
CA ASP A 433 12.14 10.01 11.30
C ASP A 433 12.11 9.55 12.77
N ASN A 434 13.27 9.58 13.44
CA ASN A 434 13.36 9.25 14.85
C ASN A 434 12.53 10.21 15.71
N GLU A 435 12.64 11.52 15.48
CA GLU A 435 11.89 12.52 16.26
C GLU A 435 10.37 12.36 16.08
N ILE A 436 9.91 12.18 14.84
CA ILE A 436 8.47 11.98 14.56
C ILE A 436 7.97 10.67 15.18
N LEU A 437 8.75 9.58 15.06
CA LEU A 437 8.38 8.28 15.63
C LEU A 437 8.35 8.33 17.16
N TYR A 438 9.33 8.95 17.80
CA TYR A 438 9.35 9.11 19.25
C TYR A 438 8.18 9.94 19.75
N ASP A 439 7.80 10.98 19.03
CA ASP A 439 6.61 11.75 19.36
C ASP A 439 5.34 10.89 19.27
N ALA A 440 5.18 10.12 18.18
CA ALA A 440 4.05 9.21 18.01
C ALA A 440 3.94 8.19 19.15
N VAL A 441 5.03 7.46 19.43
CA VAL A 441 5.06 6.41 20.47
C VAL A 441 4.85 6.99 21.87
N ARG A 442 5.54 8.10 22.22
CA ARG A 442 5.39 8.73 23.55
C ARG A 442 3.98 9.28 23.73
N SER A 443 3.42 9.93 22.72
CA SER A 443 2.08 10.52 22.77
C SER A 443 1.01 9.45 22.96
N THR A 444 1.01 8.44 22.10
CA THR A 444 0.03 7.33 22.15
C THR A 444 0.15 6.53 23.46
N THR A 445 1.37 6.19 23.89
CA THR A 445 1.59 5.47 25.15
C THR A 445 1.13 6.27 26.36
N THR A 446 1.43 7.57 26.40
CA THR A 446 1.02 8.44 27.51
C THR A 446 -0.49 8.61 27.55
N ALA A 447 -1.12 8.83 26.40
CA ALA A 447 -2.57 8.94 26.31
C ALA A 447 -3.26 7.64 26.77
N MET A 448 -2.72 6.48 26.38
CA MET A 448 -3.31 5.19 26.77
C MET A 448 -3.14 4.91 28.27
N LYS A 449 -1.97 5.20 28.85
CA LYS A 449 -1.74 5.04 30.31
C LYS A 449 -2.65 5.92 31.17
N ASN A 450 -3.05 7.08 30.65
CA ASN A 450 -3.92 8.03 31.34
C ASN A 450 -5.39 7.90 30.93
N PHE A 451 -5.75 6.92 30.11
CA PHE A 451 -7.10 6.81 29.58
C PHE A 451 -8.07 6.27 30.64
N GLU A 452 -9.04 7.09 31.03
CA GLU A 452 -10.05 6.71 32.01
C GLU A 452 -11.09 5.73 31.43
N GLY A 453 -11.40 4.66 32.19
CA GLY A 453 -12.52 3.76 31.91
C GLY A 453 -12.23 2.53 31.05
N LEU A 454 -10.96 2.28 30.67
CA LEU A 454 -10.56 1.05 29.96
C LEU A 454 -9.69 0.09 30.79
N ASP A 455 -9.16 0.54 31.94
CA ASP A 455 -8.13 -0.18 32.73
C ASP A 455 -7.04 -0.78 31.83
N ALA A 456 -6.51 0.03 30.90
CA ALA A 456 -5.62 -0.45 29.86
C ALA A 456 -4.24 -0.82 30.43
N VAL A 457 -3.80 -2.03 30.13
CA VAL A 457 -2.49 -2.56 30.49
C VAL A 457 -1.74 -2.92 29.23
N GLU A 458 -0.51 -2.44 29.09
CA GLU A 458 0.34 -2.78 27.96
C GLU A 458 0.58 -4.29 27.93
N TYR A 459 0.24 -4.96 26.81
CA TYR A 459 0.08 -6.41 26.72
C TYR A 459 1.40 -7.17 26.89
N THR A 460 2.57 -6.55 26.66
CA THR A 460 3.89 -7.05 27.11
C THR A 460 5.00 -6.09 26.68
N VAL A 461 5.65 -5.43 27.66
CA VAL A 461 7.11 -5.45 27.74
C VAL A 461 7.41 -6.71 28.54
N ASP A 462 8.07 -7.69 27.93
CA ASP A 462 8.53 -8.89 28.63
C ASP A 462 9.53 -8.47 29.72
N GLU A 463 9.30 -8.82 30.99
CA GLU A 463 10.29 -8.56 32.06
C GLU A 463 11.50 -9.53 31.99
N ALA A 464 11.49 -10.51 31.07
CA ALA A 464 12.51 -11.55 30.93
C ALA A 464 13.35 -11.48 29.64
N LEU A 465 13.18 -10.46 28.80
CA LEU A 465 14.08 -10.11 27.68
C LEU A 465 14.87 -8.84 28.04
#